data_AF-A0A968SWE8-F1
#
_entry.id   AF-A0A968SWE8-F1
#
_cell.length_a   1.000
_cell.length_b   1.000
_cell.length_c   1.000
_cell.angle_alpha   90.00
_cell.angle_beta   90.00
_cell.angle_gamma   90.00
#
_symmetry.space_group_name_H-M   'P 1'
#
loop_
_entity.id
_entity.type
_entity.pdbx_description
1 polymer ?
#
loop_
_entity_poly.entity_id
_entity_poly.type
_entity_poly.pdbx_seq_one_letter_code
_entity_poly.pdbx_strand_id
1 'polypeptide(L)'
;MRAIVLLLALLVAMPIAPARADQAVMRVGIGGEYAHLADALAAAPIGATLELLPGVQQGQWTIDRSLTLRGQPGAVLMARAAAPCGRSLHRACASAG
;
A
#
# COMPACT_ATOMS: atom_id res chain seq x y z
N MET A 1 9.09 45.69 24.10
CA MET A 1 9.52 44.41 24.72
C MET A 1 8.35 43.45 25.00
N ARG A 2 7.21 43.90 25.56
CA ARG A 2 6.06 43.01 25.87
C ARG A 2 5.31 42.44 24.65
N ALA A 3 5.25 43.18 23.53
CA ALA A 3 4.55 42.75 22.31
C ALA A 3 5.22 41.56 21.60
N ILE A 4 6.56 41.48 21.63
CA ILE A 4 7.32 40.38 21.02
C ILE A 4 7.09 39.08 21.78
N VAL A 5 6.97 39.14 23.11
CA VAL A 5 6.69 37.96 23.95
C VAL A 5 5.28 37.41 23.69
N LEU A 6 4.30 38.29 23.48
CA LEU A 6 2.94 37.89 23.08
C LEU A 6 2.89 37.25 21.68
N LEU A 7 3.66 37.80 20.74
CA LEU A 7 3.77 37.23 19.38
C LEU A 7 4.45 35.85 19.40
N LEU A 8 5.50 35.68 20.21
CA LEU A 8 6.21 34.41 20.35
C LEU A 8 5.35 33.36 21.06
N ALA A 9 4.60 33.75 22.09
CA ALA A 9 3.69 32.85 22.81
C ALA A 9 2.53 32.37 21.93
N LEU A 10 2.04 33.21 21.00
CA LEU A 10 1.00 32.82 20.04
C LEU A 10 1.51 31.78 19.03
N LEU A 11 2.78 31.87 18.63
CA LEU A 11 3.42 30.95 17.68
C LEU A 11 3.65 29.54 18.27
N VAL A 12 3.86 29.43 19.59
CA VAL A 12 4.06 28.14 20.27
C VAL A 12 2.73 27.44 20.62
N ALA A 13 1.63 28.18 20.68
CA ALA A 13 0.30 27.64 20.93
C ALA A 13 -0.35 26.98 19.70
N MET A 14 0.34 26.96 18.55
CA MET A 14 -0.11 26.23 17.38
C MET A 14 -0.04 24.73 17.70
N PRO A 15 -1.18 24.02 17.76
CA PRO A 15 -1.14 22.59 17.98
C PRO A 15 -0.35 22.01 16.80
N ILE A 16 0.76 21.35 17.10
CA ILE A 16 1.39 20.41 16.18
C ILE A 16 0.37 19.27 16.09
N ALA A 17 -0.68 19.45 15.30
CA ALA A 17 -1.59 18.37 14.98
C ALA A 17 -0.68 17.29 14.39
N PRO A 18 -0.61 16.09 14.99
CA PRO A 18 0.06 15.00 14.30
C PRO A 18 -0.60 14.95 12.95
N ALA A 19 0.20 15.02 11.87
CA ALA A 19 -0.29 14.78 10.53
C ALA A 19 -1.05 13.47 10.62
N ARG A 20 -2.38 13.57 10.71
CA ARG A 20 -3.26 12.42 10.68
C ARG A 20 -2.88 11.82 9.35
N ALA A 21 -2.23 10.66 9.37
CA ALA A 21 -2.05 9.89 8.17
C ALA A 21 -3.47 9.69 7.66
N ASP A 22 -3.89 10.56 6.76
CA ASP A 22 -5.08 10.43 5.99
C ASP A 22 -4.75 9.22 5.13
N GLN A 23 -5.00 8.05 5.70
CA GLN A 23 -4.70 6.78 5.09
C GLN A 23 -5.64 6.70 3.91
N ALA A 24 -5.19 7.22 2.76
CA ALA A 24 -5.94 7.18 1.52
C ALA A 24 -6.40 5.73 1.31
N VAL A 25 -7.72 5.53 1.38
CA VAL A 25 -8.34 4.24 1.15
C VAL A 25 -8.57 4.15 -0.34
N MET A 26 -7.81 3.29 -1.02
CA MET A 26 -7.90 3.11 -2.46
C MET A 26 -8.66 1.83 -2.76
N ARG A 27 -9.72 1.92 -3.55
CA ARG A 27 -10.61 0.78 -3.85
C ARG A 27 -10.15 0.01 -5.07
N VAL A 28 -9.97 -1.31 -4.90
CA VAL A 28 -9.40 -2.21 -5.90
C VAL A 28 -10.38 -3.31 -6.27
N GLY A 29 -10.83 -3.34 -7.52
CA GLY A 29 -11.75 -4.33 -8.05
C GLY A 29 -12.79 -3.70 -8.98
N ILE A 30 -13.72 -4.52 -9.47
CA ILE A 30 -14.77 -4.07 -10.39
C ILE A 30 -15.63 -3.01 -9.68
N GLY A 31 -15.72 -1.82 -10.27
CA GLY A 31 -16.44 -0.67 -9.69
C GLY A 31 -15.65 0.12 -8.64
N GLY A 32 -14.36 -0.20 -8.43
CA GLY A 32 -13.42 0.58 -7.64
C GLY A 32 -12.69 1.65 -8.46
N GLU A 33 -11.79 2.38 -7.81
CA GLU A 33 -10.92 3.37 -8.46
C GLU A 33 -9.86 2.68 -9.34
N TYR A 34 -9.43 1.49 -8.95
CA TYR A 34 -8.47 0.67 -9.69
C TYR A 34 -9.11 -0.69 -9.99
N ALA A 35 -9.05 -1.12 -11.24
CA ALA A 35 -9.55 -2.45 -11.63
C ALA A 35 -8.62 -3.57 -11.13
N HIS A 36 -7.31 -3.32 -11.14
CA HIS A 36 -6.29 -4.30 -10.81
C HIS A 36 -5.42 -3.87 -9.63
N LEU A 37 -5.00 -4.87 -8.82
CA LEU A 37 -4.16 -4.63 -7.66
C LEU A 37 -2.77 -4.05 -8.04
N ALA A 38 -2.23 -4.40 -9.21
CA ALA A 38 -0.93 -3.88 -9.65
C ALA A 38 -0.96 -2.35 -9.84
N ASP A 39 -2.03 -1.82 -10.45
CA ASP A 39 -2.19 -0.39 -10.68
C ASP A 39 -2.35 0.37 -9.35
N ALA A 40 -3.13 -0.21 -8.43
CA ALA A 40 -3.32 0.34 -7.10
C ALA A 40 -2.01 0.37 -6.30
N LEU A 41 -1.21 -0.70 -6.36
CA LEU A 41 0.11 -0.77 -5.70
C LEU A 41 1.10 0.25 -6.27
N ALA A 42 1.08 0.48 -7.58
CA ALA A 42 1.93 1.47 -8.23
C ALA A 42 1.58 2.91 -7.80
N ALA A 43 0.28 3.19 -7.64
CA ALA A 43 -0.22 4.50 -7.25
C ALA A 43 -0.26 4.73 -5.73
N ALA A 44 -0.21 3.66 -4.92
CA ALA A 44 -0.37 3.75 -3.47
C ALA A 44 0.75 4.54 -2.80
N PRO A 45 0.42 5.61 -2.04
CA PRO A 45 1.38 6.28 -1.18
C PRO A 45 1.82 5.36 -0.02
N ILE A 46 2.96 5.68 0.59
CA ILE A 46 3.47 4.94 1.75
C ILE A 46 2.44 5.02 2.88
N GLY A 47 2.09 3.88 3.46
CA GLY A 47 1.10 3.78 4.54
C GLY A 47 -0.36 3.79 4.07
N ALA A 48 -0.62 3.74 2.76
CA ALA A 48 -1.99 3.67 2.23
C ALA A 48 -2.73 2.40 2.64
N THR A 49 -4.05 2.47 2.58
CA THR A 49 -4.92 1.30 2.71
C THR A 49 -5.52 0.95 1.36
N LEU A 50 -5.24 -0.25 0.85
CA LEU A 50 -5.89 -0.79 -0.33
C LEU A 50 -7.07 -1.65 0.12
N GLU A 51 -8.28 -1.28 -0.28
CA GLU A 51 -9.51 -2.02 -0.02
C GLU A 51 -9.90 -2.82 -1.27
N LEU A 52 -9.78 -4.14 -1.19
CA LEU A 52 -10.16 -5.08 -2.24
C LEU A 52 -11.66 -5.34 -2.20
N LEU A 53 -12.34 -4.96 -3.27
CA LEU A 53 -13.76 -5.25 -3.49
C LEU A 53 -13.96 -6.75 -3.80
N PRO A 54 -15.20 -7.27 -3.72
CA PRO A 54 -15.50 -8.66 -4.04
C PRO A 54 -15.08 -9.02 -5.47
N GLY A 55 -14.47 -10.19 -5.63
CA GLY A 55 -13.92 -10.65 -6.90
C GLY A 55 -12.55 -11.28 -6.76
N VAL A 56 -11.96 -11.67 -7.89
CA VAL A 56 -10.67 -12.36 -7.92
C VAL A 56 -9.60 -11.47 -8.51
N GLN A 57 -8.54 -11.22 -7.73
CA GLN A 57 -7.31 -10.61 -8.22
C GLN A 57 -6.27 -11.72 -8.39
N GLN A 58 -5.76 -11.89 -9.61
CA GLN A 58 -4.78 -12.93 -9.94
C GLN A 58 -3.48 -12.30 -10.45
N GLY A 59 -2.33 -12.78 -9.98
CA GLY A 59 -1.06 -12.25 -10.44
C GLY A 59 0.10 -12.50 -9.50
N GLN A 60 1.17 -11.75 -9.75
CA GLN A 60 2.37 -11.69 -8.92
C GLN A 60 2.59 -10.23 -8.55
N TRP A 61 2.80 -9.97 -7.26
CA TRP A 61 2.98 -8.63 -6.74
C TRP A 61 4.16 -8.62 -5.78
N THR A 62 4.90 -7.52 -5.78
CA THR A 62 5.94 -7.24 -4.79
C THR A 62 5.47 -6.06 -3.97
N ILE A 63 5.49 -6.20 -2.65
CA ILE A 63 5.16 -5.13 -1.70
C ILE A 63 6.47 -4.78 -0.99
N ASP A 64 7.11 -3.71 -1.43
CA ASP A 64 8.42 -3.24 -0.94
C ASP A 64 8.29 -2.12 0.11
N ARG A 65 7.07 -1.63 0.33
CA ARG A 65 6.75 -0.50 1.22
C ARG A 65 5.63 -0.85 2.20
N SER A 66 5.56 -0.10 3.30
CA SER A 66 4.47 -0.23 4.27
C SER A 66 3.14 0.15 3.63
N LEU A 67 2.16 -0.76 3.70
CA LEU A 67 0.77 -0.54 3.29
C LEU A 67 -0.15 -1.47 4.07
N THR A 68 -1.44 -1.16 4.08
CA THR A 68 -2.49 -2.05 4.60
C THR A 68 -3.29 -2.62 3.45
N LEU A 69 -3.41 -3.95 3.36
CA LEU A 69 -4.28 -4.62 2.39
C LEU A 69 -5.52 -5.16 3.12
N ARG A 70 -6.72 -4.73 2.75
CA ARG A 70 -7.99 -5.18 3.36
C ARG A 70 -8.88 -5.81 2.30
N GLY A 71 -9.38 -7.02 2.55
CA GLY A 71 -10.37 -7.68 1.69
C GLY A 71 -11.78 -7.47 2.21
N GLN A 72 -12.70 -7.03 1.35
CA GLN A 72 -14.13 -7.13 1.60
C GLN A 72 -14.59 -8.60 1.48
N PRO A 73 -15.74 -8.98 2.06
CA PRO A 73 -16.29 -10.33 1.91
C PRO A 73 -16.42 -10.73 0.43
N GLY A 74 -15.81 -11.85 0.05
CA GLY A 74 -15.78 -12.31 -1.36
C GLY A 74 -14.60 -11.80 -2.18
N ALA A 75 -13.68 -11.02 -1.61
CA ALA A 75 -12.40 -10.70 -2.24
C ALA A 75 -11.44 -11.90 -2.14
N VAL A 76 -10.85 -12.29 -3.27
CA VAL A 76 -9.92 -13.42 -3.38
C VAL A 76 -8.62 -12.94 -4.04
N LEU A 77 -7.51 -13.17 -3.34
CA LEU A 77 -6.15 -12.98 -3.85
C LEU A 77 -5.58 -14.32 -4.28
N MET A 78 -5.37 -14.50 -5.59
CA MET A 78 -4.68 -15.66 -6.13
C MET A 78 -3.26 -15.26 -6.52
N ALA A 79 -2.34 -15.44 -5.58
CA ALA A 79 -0.93 -15.28 -5.86
C ALA A 79 -0.44 -16.46 -6.70
N ARG A 80 0.14 -16.18 -7.87
CA ARG A 80 0.91 -17.19 -8.60
C ARG A 80 2.27 -17.31 -7.94
N ALA A 81 2.61 -18.50 -7.43
CA ALA A 81 3.92 -18.75 -6.84
C ALA A 81 5.01 -18.31 -7.83
N ALA A 82 5.89 -17.41 -7.40
CA ALA A 82 7.18 -17.26 -8.06
C ALA A 82 7.88 -18.61 -7.94
N ALA A 83 8.38 -19.17 -9.04
CA ALA A 83 9.10 -20.44 -9.01
C ALA A 83 10.18 -20.33 -7.92
N PRO A 84 10.17 -21.18 -6.89
CA PRO A 84 11.19 -21.13 -5.87
C PRO A 84 12.51 -21.53 -6.52
N CYS A 85 13.36 -20.56 -6.82
CA CYS A 85 14.78 -20.82 -7.02
C CYS A 85 15.38 -21.23 -5.66
N GLY A 86 15.18 -22.49 -5.26
CA GLY A 86 15.84 -23.06 -4.09
C GLY A 86 14.99 -24.04 -3.31
N ARG A 87 15.21 -25.34 -3.57
CA ARG A 87 15.61 -26.30 -2.50
C ARG A 87 15.96 -27.72 -2.95
N SER A 88 15.79 -28.13 -4.21
CA SER A 88 16.08 -29.54 -4.56
C SER A 88 16.50 -29.86 -6.00
N LEU A 89 16.75 -28.88 -6.88
CA LEU A 89 17.20 -29.16 -8.25
C LEU A 89 18.34 -28.23 -8.69
N HIS A 90 19.55 -28.55 -8.25
CA HIS A 90 20.81 -27.83 -8.51
C HIS A 90 21.24 -27.83 -10.00
N ARG A 91 20.38 -28.26 -10.94
CA ARG A 91 20.72 -28.45 -12.37
C ARG A 91 19.72 -27.88 -13.38
N ALA A 92 18.59 -27.31 -12.95
CA ALA A 92 17.49 -26.94 -13.87
C ALA A 92 17.43 -25.45 -14.25
N CYS A 93 18.17 -24.56 -13.60
CA CYS A 93 18.04 -23.11 -13.83
C CYS A 93 18.97 -22.55 -14.93
N ALA A 94 19.70 -23.38 -15.69
CA ALA A 94 20.74 -22.91 -16.61
C ALA A 94 20.32 -22.79 -18.09
N SER A 95 19.05 -23.01 -18.47
CA SER A 95 18.70 -23.10 -19.90
C SER A 95 17.36 -22.46 -20.30
N ALA A 96 17.05 -21.28 -19.79
CA ALA A 96 16.02 -20.42 -20.39
C ALA A 96 16.69 -19.10 -20.81
N GLY A 97 17.50 -19.20 -21.86
CA GLY A 97 17.91 -18.09 -22.72
C GLY A 97 17.13 -18.17 -24.02
#